data_AF-A0A5B2VB46-F1
#
_entry.id   AF-A0A5B2VB46-F1
#
_cell.length_a   1.000
_cell.length_b   1.000
_cell.length_c   1.000
_cell.angle_alpha   90.00
_cell.angle_beta   90.00
_cell.angle_gamma   90.00
#
_symmetry.space_group_name_H-M   'P 1'
#
loop_
_entity.id
_entity.type
_entity.pdbx_description
1 polymer ?
#
loop_
_entity_poly.entity_id
_entity_poly.type
_entity_poly.pdbx_seq_one_letter_code
_entity_poly.pdbx_strand_id
1 'polypeptide(L)'
;MASTTISNAVTTLTPEQALAAARAQAEAARIAADNAQAYADAVAASLAAATGGAVDPTVFRLAIFVLAIFVGYYVVWQVTPALHTPLMSVTNAISSVIVVGALLAVGVATLDTGDAGAAWAARIFGFIALVLASVNIFGGFLVTQRMLAMYKKKA
;
A
#
# COMPACT_ATOMS: atom_id res chain seq x y z
N MET A 1 27.85 11.78 41.90
CA MET A 1 26.40 12.12 41.88
C MET A 1 25.95 12.45 40.45
N ALA A 2 26.04 11.50 39.52
CA ALA A 2 25.68 11.75 38.11
C ALA A 2 25.26 10.46 37.39
N SER A 3 24.37 9.66 37.99
CA SER A 3 23.93 8.40 37.36
C SER A 3 22.55 7.95 37.84
N THR A 4 21.56 8.85 37.80
CA THR A 4 20.17 8.49 38.16
C THR A 4 19.15 9.33 37.37
N THR A 5 19.31 9.43 36.05
CA THR A 5 18.34 10.17 35.20
C THR A 5 17.95 9.41 33.92
N ILE A 6 18.39 8.17 33.71
CA ILE A 6 18.09 7.42 32.45
C ILE A 6 17.05 6.30 32.63
N SER A 7 16.58 6.02 33.85
CA SER A 7 15.64 4.91 34.08
C SER A 7 14.28 5.43 34.53
N ASN A 8 13.40 5.81 33.58
CA ASN A 8 11.91 5.72 33.71
C ASN A 8 11.09 6.35 32.57
N ALA A 9 11.62 6.54 31.35
CA ALA A 9 10.84 7.12 30.26
C ALA A 9 9.81 6.17 29.59
N VAL A 10 9.57 4.97 30.14
CA VAL A 10 8.81 3.90 29.44
C VAL A 10 7.50 3.51 30.14
N THR A 11 7.11 4.12 31.27
CA THR A 11 6.02 3.50 32.06
C THR A 11 4.61 4.09 31.89
N THR A 12 4.36 5.33 31.46
CA THR A 12 2.96 5.76 31.24
C THR A 12 2.87 6.94 30.27
N LEU A 13 2.62 6.69 28.99
CA LEU A 13 1.98 7.72 28.17
C LEU A 13 0.61 7.98 28.81
N THR A 14 0.35 9.20 29.24
CA THR A 14 -1.03 9.57 29.62
C THR A 14 -1.94 9.38 28.40
N PRO A 15 -3.24 9.07 28.58
CA PRO A 15 -4.16 8.92 27.46
C PRO A 15 -4.15 10.11 26.49
N GLU A 16 -3.88 11.32 27.01
CA GLU A 16 -3.70 12.53 26.20
C GLU A 16 -2.42 12.53 25.36
N GLN A 17 -1.29 12.04 25.88
CA GLN A 17 -0.03 11.96 25.14
C GLN A 17 -0.08 10.91 24.02
N ALA A 18 -0.75 9.77 24.25
CA ALA A 18 -0.97 8.75 23.22
C ALA A 18 -1.90 9.28 22.10
N LEU A 19 -2.94 10.03 22.46
CA LEU A 19 -3.84 10.67 21.51
C LEU A 19 -3.12 11.78 20.70
N ALA A 20 -2.28 12.59 21.36
CA ALA A 20 -1.50 13.63 20.70
C ALA A 20 -0.48 13.03 19.71
N ALA A 21 0.19 11.93 20.08
CA ALA A 21 1.08 11.20 19.18
C ALA A 21 0.32 10.60 17.98
N ALA A 22 -0.86 10.02 18.21
CA ALA A 22 -1.71 9.48 17.14
C ALA A 22 -2.19 10.59 16.17
N ARG A 23 -2.55 11.77 16.68
CA ARG A 23 -2.92 12.92 15.86
C ARG A 23 -1.76 13.45 15.03
N ALA A 24 -0.57 13.58 15.62
CA ALA A 24 0.63 14.01 14.91
C ALA A 24 1.01 13.03 13.77
N GLN A 25 0.86 11.72 14.00
CA GLN A 25 1.08 10.69 12.97
C GLN A 25 0.02 10.75 11.86
N ALA A 26 -1.25 11.01 12.22
CA ALA A 26 -2.32 11.19 11.25
C ALA A 26 -2.14 12.46 10.38
N GLU A 27 -1.65 13.54 10.97
CA GLU A 27 -1.35 14.78 10.25
C GLU A 27 -0.14 14.60 9.31
N ALA A 28 0.93 13.94 9.78
CA ALA A 28 2.05 13.57 8.93
C ALA A 28 1.63 12.66 7.77
N ALA A 29 0.72 11.71 8.01
CA ALA A 29 0.16 10.86 6.97
C ALA A 29 -0.71 11.63 5.96
N ARG A 30 -1.49 12.63 6.42
CA ARG A 30 -2.26 13.53 5.54
C ARG A 30 -1.34 14.36 4.65
N ILE A 31 -0.32 14.99 5.21
CA ILE A 31 0.66 15.77 4.44
C ILE A 31 1.36 14.88 3.40
N ALA A 32 1.70 13.64 3.76
CA ALA A 32 2.29 12.68 2.82
C ALA A 32 1.30 12.29 1.69
N ALA A 33 0.02 12.10 2.01
CA ALA A 33 -1.02 11.82 1.03
C ALA A 33 -1.26 13.01 0.09
N ASP A 34 -1.32 14.24 0.63
CA ASP A 34 -1.49 15.47 -0.15
C ASP A 34 -0.29 15.71 -1.08
N ASN A 35 0.92 15.45 -0.60
CA ASN A 35 2.12 15.51 -1.43
C ASN A 35 2.07 14.47 -2.56
N ALA A 36 1.67 13.22 -2.26
CA ALA A 36 1.52 12.17 -3.27
C ALA A 36 0.45 12.52 -4.32
N GLN A 37 -0.67 13.10 -3.87
CA GLN A 37 -1.73 13.61 -4.74
C GLN A 37 -1.20 14.74 -5.63
N ALA A 38 -0.45 15.69 -5.06
CA ALA A 38 0.15 16.79 -5.80
C ALA A 38 1.17 16.31 -6.85
N TYR A 39 1.94 15.26 -6.57
CA TYR A 39 2.80 14.62 -7.58
C TYR A 39 1.98 14.00 -8.70
N ALA A 40 0.89 13.28 -8.38
CA ALA A 40 0.01 12.68 -9.38
C ALA A 40 -0.68 13.76 -10.25
N ASP A 41 -1.13 14.84 -9.62
CA ASP A 41 -1.77 15.97 -10.29
C ASP A 41 -0.75 16.77 -11.13
N ALA A 42 0.50 16.90 -10.70
CA ALA A 42 1.56 17.53 -11.49
C ALA A 42 1.92 16.70 -12.73
N VAL A 43 1.99 15.37 -12.61
CA VAL A 43 2.17 14.48 -13.76
C VAL A 43 0.96 14.60 -14.70
N ALA A 44 -0.26 14.55 -14.17
CA ALA A 44 -1.47 14.72 -14.96
C ALA A 44 -1.52 16.09 -15.65
N ALA A 45 -1.14 17.17 -14.96
CA ALA A 45 -1.12 18.53 -15.49
C ALA A 45 -0.03 18.73 -16.55
N SER A 46 1.15 18.15 -16.37
CA SER A 46 2.23 18.22 -17.37
C SER A 46 1.84 17.50 -18.67
N LEU A 47 1.16 16.35 -18.56
CA LEU A 47 0.64 15.63 -19.72
C LEU A 47 -0.60 16.31 -20.31
N ALA A 48 -1.46 16.91 -19.49
CA ALA A 48 -2.59 17.71 -19.93
C ALA A 48 -2.12 18.97 -20.68
N ALA A 49 -1.06 19.64 -20.21
CA ALA A 49 -0.44 20.76 -20.89
C ALA A 49 0.21 20.34 -22.22
N ALA A 50 0.88 19.17 -22.25
CA ALA A 50 1.42 18.59 -23.48
C ALA A 50 0.33 18.18 -24.49
N THR A 51 -0.91 17.96 -24.03
CA THR A 51 -2.07 17.58 -24.85
C THR A 51 -3.07 18.74 -25.07
N GLY A 52 -2.76 19.96 -24.63
CA GLY A 52 -3.57 21.16 -24.86
C GLY A 52 -4.82 21.29 -23.96
N GLY A 53 -4.86 20.61 -22.82
CA GLY A 53 -5.96 20.71 -21.83
C GLY A 53 -7.23 19.93 -22.18
N ALA A 54 -7.18 19.09 -23.23
CA ALA A 54 -8.37 18.40 -23.75
C ALA A 54 -8.65 17.03 -23.10
N VAL A 55 -7.80 16.55 -22.19
CA VAL A 55 -7.89 15.18 -21.66
C VAL A 55 -8.53 15.18 -20.27
N ASP A 56 -9.73 14.62 -20.19
CA ASP A 56 -10.44 14.39 -18.93
C ASP A 56 -9.61 13.50 -17.97
N PRO A 57 -9.55 13.77 -16.66
CA PRO A 57 -8.81 12.95 -15.69
C PRO A 57 -9.20 11.48 -15.70
N THR A 58 -10.44 11.14 -16.05
CA THR A 58 -10.90 9.76 -16.22
C THR A 58 -10.27 9.11 -17.43
N VAL A 59 -10.23 9.83 -18.57
CA VAL A 59 -9.55 9.37 -19.79
C VAL A 59 -8.06 9.18 -19.54
N PHE A 60 -7.45 10.06 -18.76
CA PHE A 60 -6.05 9.93 -18.34
C PHE A 60 -5.79 8.67 -17.50
N ARG A 61 -6.61 8.43 -16.45
CA ARG A 61 -6.51 7.21 -15.63
C ARG A 61 -6.77 5.95 -16.46
N LEU A 62 -7.71 6.02 -17.41
CA LEU A 62 -7.99 4.94 -18.35
C LEU A 62 -6.81 4.67 -19.28
N ALA A 63 -6.13 5.72 -19.77
CA ALA A 63 -4.94 5.57 -20.60
C ALA A 63 -3.80 4.88 -19.82
N ILE A 64 -3.56 5.27 -18.56
CA ILE A 64 -2.59 4.59 -17.69
C ILE A 64 -3.00 3.12 -17.47
N PHE A 65 -4.27 2.85 -17.23
CA PHE A 65 -4.78 1.49 -17.07
C PHE A 65 -4.53 0.62 -18.31
N VAL A 66 -4.84 1.13 -19.51
CA VAL A 66 -4.61 0.44 -20.77
C VAL A 66 -3.11 0.22 -21.02
N LEU A 67 -2.27 1.23 -20.77
CA LEU A 67 -0.82 1.11 -20.87
C LEU A 67 -0.27 0.04 -19.90
N ALA A 68 -0.79 -0.01 -18.67
CA ALA A 68 -0.41 -1.02 -17.68
C ALA A 68 -0.78 -2.45 -18.13
N ILE A 69 -1.90 -2.65 -18.83
CA ILE A 69 -2.26 -3.94 -19.44
C ILE A 69 -1.22 -4.36 -20.48
N PHE A 70 -0.84 -3.44 -21.39
CA PHE A 70 0.19 -3.73 -22.38
C PHE A 70 1.51 -4.11 -21.73
N VAL A 71 1.97 -3.34 -20.74
CA VAL A 71 3.19 -3.64 -20.00
C VAL A 71 3.09 -5.01 -19.33
N GLY A 72 1.98 -5.31 -18.65
CA GLY A 72 1.77 -6.60 -18.00
C GLY A 72 1.82 -7.78 -18.98
N TYR A 73 1.21 -7.63 -20.14
CA TYR A 73 1.25 -8.63 -21.20
C TYR A 73 2.68 -8.92 -21.68
N TYR A 74 3.44 -7.87 -22.02
CA TYR A 74 4.84 -8.03 -22.44
C TYR A 74 5.70 -8.63 -21.33
N VAL A 75 5.55 -8.20 -20.08
CA VAL A 75 6.32 -8.73 -18.94
C VAL A 75 6.10 -10.23 -18.76
N VAL A 76 4.86 -10.71 -18.85
CA VAL A 76 4.56 -12.14 -18.69
C VAL A 76 5.02 -12.95 -19.90
N TRP A 77 4.96 -12.39 -21.11
CA TRP A 77 5.35 -13.13 -22.31
C TRP A 77 6.87 -13.30 -22.47
N GLN A 78 7.67 -12.44 -21.83
CA GLN A 78 9.13 -12.51 -21.89
C GLN A 78 9.75 -13.52 -20.89
N VAL A 79 8.96 -14.36 -20.22
CA VAL A 79 9.48 -15.35 -19.26
C VAL A 79 9.76 -16.70 -19.90
N THR A 80 10.81 -17.37 -19.44
CA THR A 80 11.16 -18.72 -19.88
C THR A 80 10.06 -19.73 -19.48
N PRO A 81 9.69 -20.71 -20.33
CA PRO A 81 8.58 -21.63 -20.04
C PRO A 81 8.69 -22.42 -18.73
N ALA A 82 9.91 -22.70 -18.27
CA ALA A 82 10.17 -23.36 -16.99
C ALA A 82 9.74 -22.53 -15.76
N LEU A 83 9.49 -21.23 -15.93
CA LEU A 83 9.16 -20.29 -14.87
C LEU A 83 7.67 -19.94 -14.79
N HIS A 84 6.79 -20.51 -15.64
CA HIS A 84 5.36 -20.22 -15.56
C HIS A 84 4.75 -20.57 -14.20
N THR A 85 5.16 -21.70 -13.60
CA THR A 85 4.67 -22.11 -12.27
C THR A 85 5.17 -21.19 -11.15
N PRO A 86 6.47 -20.85 -11.06
CA PRO A 86 6.94 -19.79 -10.17
C PRO A 86 6.29 -18.42 -10.43
N LEU A 87 6.07 -18.05 -11.69
CA LEU A 87 5.47 -16.77 -12.07
C LEU A 87 4.02 -16.68 -11.61
N MET A 88 3.26 -17.78 -11.70
CA MET A 88 1.90 -17.86 -11.15
C MET A 88 1.88 -17.54 -9.65
N SER A 89 2.85 -18.06 -8.89
CA SER A 89 2.99 -17.77 -7.46
C SER A 89 3.38 -16.30 -7.19
N VAL A 90 4.27 -15.73 -8.01
CA VAL A 90 4.63 -14.29 -7.92
C VAL A 90 3.41 -13.40 -8.21
N THR A 91 2.62 -13.71 -9.23
CA THR A 91 1.42 -12.91 -9.55
C THR A 91 0.38 -12.98 -8.42
N ASN A 92 0.30 -14.11 -7.70
CA ASN A 92 -0.53 -14.21 -6.50
C ASN A 92 -0.04 -13.27 -5.38
N ALA A 93 1.28 -13.19 -5.15
CA ALA A 93 1.85 -12.22 -4.21
C ALA A 93 1.60 -10.76 -4.64
N ILE A 94 1.81 -10.44 -5.93
CA ILE A 94 1.62 -9.07 -6.48
C ILE A 94 0.16 -8.62 -6.38
N SER A 95 -0.80 -9.53 -6.54
CA SER A 95 -2.23 -9.23 -6.38
C SER A 95 -2.57 -8.65 -5.01
N SER A 96 -1.68 -8.80 -4.01
CA SER A 96 -1.83 -8.25 -2.66
C SER A 96 -1.67 -6.72 -2.57
N VAL A 97 -1.63 -6.00 -3.70
CA VAL A 97 -1.67 -4.52 -3.73
C VAL A 97 -2.89 -3.94 -2.98
N ILE A 98 -3.94 -4.74 -2.80
CA ILE A 98 -5.09 -4.48 -1.92
C ILE A 98 -4.72 -4.09 -0.49
N VAL A 99 -3.51 -4.42 -0.01
CA VAL A 99 -3.00 -3.96 1.30
C VAL A 99 -3.03 -2.43 1.43
N VAL A 100 -2.80 -1.70 0.34
CA VAL A 100 -2.85 -0.23 0.33
C VAL A 100 -4.28 0.26 0.64
N GLY A 101 -5.28 -0.37 0.03
CA GLY A 101 -6.69 -0.07 0.31
C GLY A 101 -7.09 -0.41 1.74
N ALA A 102 -6.61 -1.55 2.27
CA ALA A 102 -6.86 -1.95 3.66
C ALA A 102 -6.25 -0.97 4.67
N LEU A 103 -5.02 -0.50 4.43
CA LEU A 103 -4.38 0.51 5.27
C LEU A 103 -5.12 1.85 5.24
N LEU A 104 -5.62 2.27 4.07
CA LEU A 104 -6.47 3.45 3.98
C LEU A 104 -7.79 3.26 4.74
N ALA A 105 -8.44 2.10 4.63
CA ALA A 105 -9.68 1.82 5.35
C ALA A 105 -9.51 1.84 6.89
N VAL A 106 -8.39 1.31 7.41
CA VAL A 106 -8.09 1.33 8.85
C VAL A 106 -7.62 2.70 9.33
N GLY A 107 -6.76 3.37 8.54
CA GLY A 107 -6.11 4.63 8.92
C GLY A 107 -7.01 5.85 8.75
N VAL A 108 -7.77 5.93 7.65
CA VAL A 108 -8.58 7.11 7.29
C VAL A 108 -9.94 7.12 8.00
N ALA A 109 -10.45 5.98 8.48
CA ALA A 109 -11.67 5.92 9.28
C ALA A 109 -11.59 6.69 10.63
N THR A 110 -10.43 7.27 10.95
CA THR A 110 -10.24 8.21 12.07
C THR A 110 -10.70 9.63 11.76
N LEU A 111 -10.96 9.96 10.49
CA LEU A 111 -11.21 11.32 10.01
C LEU A 111 -12.66 11.44 9.50
N ASP A 112 -13.47 12.18 10.25
CA ASP A 112 -14.63 12.93 9.74
C ASP A 112 -15.72 12.19 8.96
N THR A 113 -16.27 11.10 9.49
CA THR A 113 -17.67 10.76 9.15
C THR A 113 -18.51 10.95 10.40
N GLY A 114 -19.36 11.98 10.41
CA GLY A 114 -20.34 12.29 11.47
C GLY A 114 -21.36 11.17 11.75
N ASP A 115 -21.15 10.00 11.16
CA ASP A 115 -21.84 8.75 11.43
C ASP A 115 -20.82 7.75 12.03
N ALA A 116 -20.79 7.69 13.37
CA ALA A 116 -19.90 6.82 14.12
C ALA A 116 -20.07 5.34 13.75
N GLY A 117 -21.24 4.97 13.17
CA GLY A 117 -21.58 3.65 12.66
C GLY A 117 -20.69 3.17 11.51
N ALA A 118 -20.53 4.00 10.49
CA ALA A 118 -19.76 3.63 9.31
C ALA A 118 -18.24 3.54 9.61
N ALA A 119 -17.75 4.40 10.50
CA ALA A 119 -16.34 4.46 10.88
C ALA A 119 -15.86 3.23 11.68
N TRP A 120 -16.73 2.60 12.48
CA TRP A 120 -16.38 1.36 13.18
C TRP A 120 -16.37 0.17 12.22
N ALA A 121 -17.34 0.10 11.31
CA ALA A 121 -17.41 -0.96 10.31
C ALA A 121 -16.19 -0.92 9.38
N ALA A 122 -15.82 0.25 8.85
CA ALA A 122 -14.65 0.43 7.99
C ALA A 122 -13.35 -0.03 8.67
N ARG A 123 -13.19 0.22 9.98
CA ARG A 123 -12.03 -0.25 10.76
C ARG A 123 -12.00 -1.77 10.89
N ILE A 124 -13.12 -2.40 11.22
CA ILE A 124 -13.17 -3.86 11.41
C ILE A 124 -12.92 -4.56 10.07
N PHE A 125 -13.63 -4.15 9.01
CA PHE A 125 -13.43 -4.71 7.68
C PHE A 125 -12.05 -4.40 7.13
N GLY A 126 -11.53 -3.20 7.35
CA GLY A 126 -10.16 -2.84 6.98
C GLY A 126 -9.11 -3.67 7.71
N PHE A 127 -9.30 -3.94 9.01
CA PHE A 127 -8.39 -4.77 9.80
C PHE A 127 -8.41 -6.22 9.32
N ILE A 128 -9.59 -6.78 9.05
CA ILE A 128 -9.73 -8.11 8.47
C ILE A 128 -9.05 -8.16 7.09
N ALA A 129 -9.30 -7.16 6.24
CA ALA A 129 -8.67 -7.04 4.93
C ALA A 129 -7.14 -6.95 5.04
N LEU A 130 -6.61 -6.23 6.03
CA LEU A 130 -5.18 -6.09 6.27
C LEU A 130 -4.55 -7.43 6.68
N VAL A 131 -5.20 -8.18 7.56
CA VAL A 131 -4.74 -9.53 7.97
C VAL A 131 -4.75 -10.48 6.77
N LEU A 132 -5.83 -10.51 5.99
CA LEU A 132 -5.94 -11.37 4.81
C LEU A 132 -4.91 -10.99 3.73
N ALA A 133 -4.72 -9.70 3.48
CA ALA A 133 -3.69 -9.22 2.55
C ALA A 133 -2.29 -9.61 3.02
N SER A 134 -2.00 -9.52 4.32
CA SER A 134 -0.72 -9.93 4.89
C SER A 134 -0.45 -11.43 4.67
N VAL A 135 -1.45 -12.29 4.88
CA VAL A 135 -1.33 -13.72 4.60
C VAL A 135 -1.03 -13.98 3.12
N ASN A 136 -1.67 -13.27 2.19
CA ASN A 136 -1.42 -13.42 0.75
C ASN A 136 -0.01 -12.97 0.35
N ILE A 137 0.50 -11.87 0.94
CA ILE A 137 1.88 -11.39 0.75
C ILE A 137 2.87 -12.46 1.22
N PHE A 138 2.82 -12.83 2.50
CA PHE A 138 3.80 -13.74 3.08
C PHE A 138 3.68 -15.16 2.52
N GLY A 139 2.46 -15.65 2.31
CA GLY A 139 2.22 -16.96 1.70
C GLY A 139 2.71 -17.02 0.26
N GLY A 140 2.38 -16.00 -0.55
CA GLY A 140 2.82 -15.91 -1.94
C GLY A 140 4.33 -15.87 -2.09
N PHE A 141 5.03 -15.08 -1.28
CA PHE A 141 6.50 -15.02 -1.34
C PHE A 141 7.19 -16.28 -0.80
N LEU A 142 6.68 -16.89 0.28
CA LEU A 142 7.27 -18.11 0.85
C LEU A 142 7.14 -19.31 -0.11
N VAL A 143 5.98 -19.46 -0.75
CA VAL A 143 5.77 -20.52 -1.76
C VAL A 143 6.65 -20.29 -2.97
N THR A 144 6.72 -19.05 -3.47
CA THR A 144 7.61 -18.68 -4.58
C THR A 144 9.07 -19.01 -4.27
N GLN A 145 9.54 -18.68 -3.06
CA GLN A 145 10.91 -19.00 -2.65
C GLN A 145 11.18 -20.50 -2.61
N ARG A 146 10.24 -21.32 -2.11
CA ARG A 146 10.37 -22.80 -2.18
C ARG A 146 10.38 -23.29 -3.62
N MET A 147 9.56 -22.73 -4.50
CA MET A 147 9.52 -23.09 -5.92
C MET A 147 10.83 -22.75 -6.63
N LEU A 148 11.38 -21.57 -6.40
CA LEU A 148 12.65 -21.13 -6.99
C LEU A 148 13.88 -21.83 -6.38
N ALA A 149 13.82 -22.22 -5.10
CA ALA A 149 14.88 -22.98 -4.45
C ALA A 149 15.11 -24.35 -5.09
N MET A 150 14.08 -24.96 -5.70
CA MET A 150 14.19 -26.23 -6.42
C MET A 150 14.96 -26.13 -7.75
N TYR A 151 15.15 -24.91 -8.28
CA TYR A 151 15.94 -24.67 -9.49
C TYR A 151 17.40 -24.28 -9.19
N LYS A 152 17.78 -24.14 -7.91
CA LYS A 152 19.18 -23.92 -7.54
C LYS A 152 19.94 -25.24 -7.64
N LYS A 153 20.97 -25.26 -8.49
CA LYS A 153 21.89 -26.40 -8.59
C LYS A 153 22.54 -26.62 -7.22
N LYS A 154 22.51 -27.86 -6.73
CA LYS A 154 23.14 -28.27 -5.47
C LYS A 154 24.62 -27.85 -5.53
N ALA A 155 25.01 -26.89 -4.71
CA ALA A 155 26.42 -26.67 -4.37
C ALA A 155 26.85 -27.77 -3.39
#